data_AF-A0A453DXZ3-F1
#
_entry.id   AF-A0A453DXZ3-F1
#
_cell.length_a   1.000
_cell.length_b   1.000
_cell.length_c   1.000
_cell.angle_alpha   90.00
_cell.angle_beta   90.00
_cell.angle_gamma   90.00
#
_symmetry.space_group_name_H-M   'P 1'
#
loop_
_entity.id
_entity.type
_entity.pdbx_description
1 polymer ?
#
loop_
_entity_poly.entity_id
_entity_poly.type
_entity_poly.pdbx_seq_one_letter_code
_entity_poly.pdbx_strand_id
1 'polypeptide(L)' 'QNISDRGIQLVADNYQGLQKLDITRCIKLTDDALQKVLEKCSALESLNMYALSR' A
#
# COMPACT_ATOMS: atom_id res chain seq x y z
N GLN A 1 -8.32 10.29 -8.33
CA GLN A 1 -7.41 10.84 -7.31
C GLN A 1 -6.42 9.72 -6.99
N ASN A 2 -5.10 9.94 -7.16
CA ASN A 2 -4.09 8.91 -6.87
C ASN A 2 -3.62 9.04 -5.43
N ILE A 3 -3.48 7.92 -4.72
CA ILE A 3 -2.75 7.89 -3.44
C ILE A 3 -1.27 8.18 -3.70
N SER A 4 -0.62 8.85 -2.74
CA SER A 4 0.83 9.10 -2.74
C SER A 4 1.52 8.15 -1.78
N ASP A 5 2.85 8.05 -1.90
CA ASP A 5 3.69 7.31 -0.95
C ASP A 5 3.46 7.77 0.50
N ARG A 6 3.23 9.06 0.72
CA ARG A 6 2.91 9.57 2.05
C ARG A 6 1.56 9.07 2.53
N GLY A 7 0.57 9.01 1.65
CA GLY A 7 -0.75 8.47 1.97
C GLY A 7 -0.68 7.01 2.36
N ILE A 8 0.03 6.17 1.59
CA ILE A 8 0.13 4.74 1.89
C ILE A 8 0.95 4.47 3.15
N GLN A 9 1.98 5.28 3.42
CA GLN A 9 2.72 5.21 4.67
C GLN A 9 1.84 5.49 5.88
N LEU A 10 0.96 6.50 5.82
CA LEU A 10 0.02 6.77 6.90
C LEU A 10 -0.93 5.59 7.11
N VAL A 11 -1.34 4.89 6.06
CA VAL A 11 -2.11 3.65 6.20
C VAL A 11 -1.30 2.59 6.94
N ALA A 12 -0.06 2.32 6.50
CA ALA A 12 0.82 1.34 7.14
C ALA A 12 1.11 1.67 8.62
N ASP A 13 1.25 2.96 8.94
CA ASP A 13 1.57 3.45 10.30
C ASP A 13 0.41 3.30 11.28
N ASN A 14 -0.85 3.33 10.81
CA ASN A 14 -2.04 3.36 11.67
C ASN A 14 -2.88 2.08 11.63
N TYR A 15 -2.67 1.21 10.64
CA TYR A 15 -3.49 0.02 10.40
C TYR A 15 -2.64 -1.25 10.29
N GLN A 16 -1.98 -1.64 11.37
CA GLN A 16 -1.17 -2.87 11.47
C GLN A 16 -2.03 -4.14 11.32
N GLY A 17 -3.31 -4.05 11.70
CA GLY A 17 -4.32 -5.10 11.49
C GLY A 17 -4.98 -5.09 10.11
N LEU A 18 -4.47 -4.32 9.15
CA LEU A 18 -5.04 -4.26 7.79
C LEU A 18 -4.90 -5.62 7.11
N GLN A 19 -6.03 -6.25 6.77
CA GLN A 19 -6.07 -7.55 6.10
C GLN A 19 -6.14 -7.46 4.58
N LYS A 20 -6.72 -6.39 4.05
CA LYS A 20 -6.93 -6.22 2.61
C LYS A 20 -6.57 -4.81 2.18
N LEU A 21 -5.75 -4.71 1.14
CA LEU A 21 -5.37 -3.45 0.53
C LEU A 21 -5.53 -3.54 -0.98
N ASP A 22 -6.25 -2.59 -1.55
CA ASP A 22 -6.37 -2.41 -3.00
C ASP A 22 -5.76 -1.07 -3.39
N ILE A 23 -4.71 -1.12 -4.19
CA ILE A 23 -3.99 0.04 -4.74
C ILE A 23 -4.04 0.03 -6.27
N THR A 24 -5.10 -0.53 -6.84
CA THR A 24 -5.32 -0.57 -8.29
C THR A 24 -5.17 0.82 -8.92
N ARG A 25 -4.39 0.90 -10.00
CA ARG A 25 -4.12 2.14 -10.77
C ARG A 25 -3.46 3.27 -9.97
N CYS A 26 -2.87 2.98 -8.81
CA CYS A 26 -2.12 3.96 -8.03
C CYS A 26 -0.70 4.20 -8.61
N ILE A 27 -0.63 4.69 -9.85
CA ILE A 27 0.61 4.90 -10.65
C ILE A 27 1.65 5.88 -10.07
N LYS A 28 1.42 6.41 -8.88
CA LYS A 28 2.36 7.30 -8.17
C LYS A 28 3.05 6.61 -7.00
N LEU A 29 2.72 5.34 -6.75
CA LEU A 29 3.32 4.57 -5.67
C LEU A 29 4.66 3.99 -6.11
N THR A 30 5.64 4.09 -5.21
CA THR A 30 6.96 3.48 -5.37
C THR A 30 7.06 2.15 -4.63
N ASP A 31 8.00 1.31 -5.04
CA ASP A 31 8.30 0.04 -4.36
C ASP A 31 8.67 0.27 -2.87
N ASP A 32 9.38 1.34 -2.54
CA ASP A 32 9.71 1.74 -1.17
C ASP A 32 8.45 1.97 -0.30
N ALA A 33 7.40 2.52 -0.91
CA ALA A 33 6.15 2.76 -0.21
C ALA A 33 5.37 1.45 0.02
N LEU A 34 5.45 0.51 -0.93
CA LEU A 34 4.88 -0.83 -0.79
C LEU A 34 5.61 -1.66 0.26
N GLN A 35 6.94 -1.57 0.30
CA GLN A 35 7.75 -2.26 1.31
C GLN A 35 7.30 -1.91 2.72
N LYS A 36 7.03 -0.63 3.00
CA LYS A 36 6.54 -0.19 4.32
C LYS A 36 5.18 -0.78 4.69
N VAL A 37 4.29 -0.99 3.72
CA VAL A 37 3.02 -1.68 3.95
C VAL A 37 3.28 -3.13 4.34
N LEU A 38 4.12 -3.84 3.57
CA LEU A 38 4.43 -5.25 3.81
C LEU A 38 5.15 -5.47 5.16
N GLU A 39 5.96 -4.51 5.60
CA GLU A 39 6.65 -4.55 6.89
C GLU A 39 5.73 -4.29 8.09
N LYS A 40 4.74 -3.39 7.96
CA LYS A 40 3.93 -2.93 9.10
C LYS A 40 2.56 -3.60 9.20
N CYS A 41 1.93 -3.90 8.07
CA CYS A 41 0.63 -4.55 8.02
C CYS A 41 0.81 -6.07 8.08
N SER A 42 1.24 -6.59 9.23
CA SER A 42 1.56 -8.01 9.41
C SER A 42 0.34 -8.95 9.28
N ALA A 43 -0.87 -8.40 9.40
CA ALA A 43 -2.12 -9.13 9.18
C ALA A 43 -2.60 -9.11 7.72
N LEU A 44 -1.81 -8.57 6.77
CA LEU A 44 -2.23 -8.44 5.38
C LEU A 44 -2.34 -9.81 4.70
N GLU A 45 -3.56 -10.14 4.27
CA GLU A 45 -3.90 -11.40 3.60
C GLU A 45 -4.10 -11.20 2.09
N SER A 46 -4.48 -9.99 1.66
CA SER A 46 -4.77 -9.68 0.26
C SER A 46 -4.23 -8.31 -0.14
N LEU A 47 -3.45 -8.29 -1.22
CA LEU A 47 -2.91 -7.08 -1.83
C LEU A 47 -3.21 -7.08 -3.34
N ASN A 48 -4.00 -6.10 -3.81
CA ASN A 48 -4.27 -5.91 -5.23
C ASN A 48 -3.44 -4.74 -5.77
N MET A 49 -2.58 -5.04 -6.75
CA MET A 49 -1.62 -4.11 -7.36
C MET A 49 -1.83 -3.96 -8.87
N TYR A 50 -3.04 -4.21 -9.36
CA TYR A 50 -3.32 -4.15 -10.80
C TYR A 50 -3.08 -2.75 -11.39
N ALA A 51 -2.47 -2.68 -12.57
CA ALA A 51 -2.21 -1.46 -13.31
C ALA A 51 -1.40 -0.39 -12.55
N LEU A 52 -0.42 -0.80 -11.73
CA LEU A 52 0.66 0.06 -11.27
C LEU A 52 1.69 0.30 -12.40
N SER A 53 2.34 1.46 -12.39
CA SER A 53 3.50 1.74 -13.24
C SER A 53 4.80 1.33 -12.53
N ARG A 54 5.78 0.84 -13.30
CA ARG A 54 7.16 0.69 -12.82
C ARG A 54 7.85 2.04 -12.73
#